data_AF-A0A2S9J733-F1
#
_entry.id   AF-A0A2S9J733-F1
#
_cell.length_a   1.000
_cell.length_b   1.000
_cell.length_c   1.000
_cell.angle_alpha   90.00
_cell.angle_beta   90.00
_cell.angle_gamma   90.00
#
_symmetry.space_group_name_H-M   'P 1'
#
loop_
_entity.id
_entity.type
_entity.pdbx_description
1 polymer ?
#
loop_
_entity_poly.entity_id
_entity_poly.type
_entity_poly.pdbx_seq_one_letter_code
_entity_poly.pdbx_strand_id
1 'polypeptide(L)'
;MPDISTSIAETKLAENYQPLPSNVFIQKTYVEMRADWFSIHKKEALSKAGYPNITEQFTNTPVKRFLEVIENLSKDSGINVHFAAEKQDEAALRLLFVRADENFKDVGDYYQLNPDGSFAKIANRIDVEELKNNYKKGIKTVLDKTTDATYGETELVHFNKETISEIRREIAYQAARGTVTGITTKILSLGDEETEERIARDKKDRILQRLTILFTYVDKSNQETDFETIDRERYLGTIAIQNQGIVKGLVAAKSQGVSGLNSGNPIPPPPPRGEI
;
A
#
# COMPACT_ATOMS: atom_id res chain seq x y z
N MET A 1 -13.14 37.67 33.86
CA MET A 1 -12.30 36.45 33.80
C MET A 1 -12.88 35.58 32.70
N PRO A 2 -12.12 35.22 31.66
CA PRO A 2 -12.62 34.38 30.60
C PRO A 2 -12.78 32.94 31.11
N ASP A 3 -13.85 32.32 30.67
CA ASP A 3 -14.43 31.07 31.14
C ASP A 3 -13.50 29.88 30.81
N ILE A 4 -12.85 29.33 31.85
CA ILE A 4 -11.92 28.19 31.72
C ILE A 4 -12.67 26.91 31.32
N SER A 5 -14.00 26.88 31.48
CA SER A 5 -14.83 25.72 31.17
C SER A 5 -15.01 25.48 29.66
N THR A 6 -15.06 26.54 28.85
CA THR A 6 -15.21 26.47 27.39
C THR A 6 -13.91 26.01 26.72
N SER A 7 -12.76 26.44 27.24
CA SER A 7 -11.44 26.05 26.74
C SER A 7 -11.19 24.54 26.88
N ILE A 8 -11.60 23.91 27.98
CA ILE A 8 -11.39 22.46 28.19
C ILE A 8 -12.36 21.63 27.33
N ALA A 9 -13.59 22.13 27.11
CA ALA A 9 -14.56 21.48 26.23
C ALA A 9 -14.15 21.57 24.75
N GLU A 10 -13.64 22.72 24.31
CA GLU A 10 -13.10 22.91 22.95
C GLU A 10 -11.83 22.09 22.71
N THR A 11 -10.97 21.95 23.73
CA THR A 11 -9.76 21.11 23.62
C THR A 11 -10.11 19.61 23.53
N LYS A 12 -11.13 19.14 24.27
CA LYS A 12 -11.60 17.74 24.18
C LYS A 12 -12.41 17.42 22.92
N LEU A 13 -13.06 18.41 22.31
CA LEU A 13 -13.71 18.26 21.00
C LEU A 13 -12.68 18.28 19.85
N ALA A 14 -11.61 19.07 19.98
CA ALA A 14 -10.51 19.09 19.01
C ALA A 14 -9.68 17.78 19.01
N GLU A 15 -9.56 17.08 20.15
CA GLU A 15 -8.94 15.75 20.22
C GLU A 15 -9.76 14.64 19.53
N ASN A 16 -11.06 14.88 19.27
CA ASN A 16 -11.97 13.86 18.74
C ASN A 16 -12.20 13.93 17.22
N TYR A 17 -11.66 14.92 16.51
CA TYR A 17 -11.82 15.04 15.07
C TYR A 17 -10.46 15.20 14.36
N GLN A 18 -9.61 14.18 14.45
CA GLN A 18 -8.41 14.11 13.62
C GLN A 18 -8.82 13.75 12.18
N PRO A 19 -8.71 14.63 11.18
CA PRO A 19 -9.10 14.31 9.80
C PRO A 19 -8.37 13.05 9.31
N LEU A 20 -8.99 12.28 8.42
CA LEU A 20 -8.30 11.13 7.83
C LEU A 20 -7.03 11.60 7.11
N PRO A 21 -5.98 10.77 7.09
CA PRO A 21 -4.76 11.13 6.39
C PRO A 21 -5.03 11.41 4.90
N SER A 22 -4.61 12.57 4.40
CA SER A 22 -4.92 12.99 3.03
C SER A 22 -4.12 12.23 1.97
N ASN A 23 -2.94 11.70 2.33
CA ASN A 23 -2.00 11.09 1.39
C ASN A 23 -2.03 9.57 1.38
N VAL A 24 -2.78 8.91 2.28
CA VAL A 24 -2.80 7.44 2.37
C VAL A 24 -4.20 6.85 2.34
N PHE A 25 -5.21 7.71 2.31
CA PHE A 25 -6.59 7.33 2.21
C PHE A 25 -7.00 7.03 0.76
N ILE A 26 -7.70 5.91 0.57
CA ILE A 26 -8.15 5.41 -0.73
C ILE A 26 -9.65 5.12 -0.63
N GLN A 27 -10.43 5.65 -1.57
CA GLN A 27 -11.88 5.46 -1.60
C GLN A 27 -12.24 4.04 -2.04
N LYS A 28 -13.33 3.50 -1.48
CA LYS A 28 -13.80 2.14 -1.76
C LYS A 28 -14.08 1.90 -3.24
N THR A 29 -14.78 2.83 -3.90
CA THR A 29 -15.07 2.75 -5.34
C THR A 29 -13.80 2.62 -6.19
N TYR A 30 -12.71 3.25 -5.77
CA TYR A 30 -11.42 3.15 -6.46
C TYR A 30 -10.77 1.77 -6.26
N VAL A 31 -10.90 1.20 -5.07
CA VAL A 31 -10.46 -0.19 -4.80
C VAL A 31 -11.25 -1.18 -5.64
N GLU A 32 -12.58 -1.04 -5.70
CA GLU A 32 -13.49 -1.90 -6.47
C GLU A 32 -13.15 -1.87 -7.97
N MET A 33 -13.07 -0.67 -8.56
CA MET A 33 -12.68 -0.49 -9.96
C MET A 33 -11.36 -1.20 -10.31
N ARG A 34 -10.37 -1.17 -9.41
CA ARG A 34 -9.06 -1.77 -9.62
C ARG A 34 -9.06 -3.29 -9.45
N ALA A 35 -9.84 -3.79 -8.49
CA ALA A 35 -10.06 -5.22 -8.31
C ALA A 35 -10.79 -5.84 -9.53
N ASP A 36 -11.75 -5.11 -10.10
CA ASP A 36 -12.47 -5.52 -11.31
C ASP A 36 -11.52 -5.63 -12.50
N TRP A 37 -10.70 -4.61 -12.75
CA TRP A 37 -9.73 -4.63 -13.83
C TRP A 37 -8.74 -5.81 -13.71
N PHE A 38 -8.21 -6.07 -12.51
CA PHE A 38 -7.33 -7.22 -12.27
C PHE A 38 -8.04 -8.55 -12.60
N SER A 39 -9.28 -8.68 -12.16
CA SER A 39 -10.10 -9.88 -12.37
C SER A 39 -10.35 -10.13 -13.85
N ILE A 40 -10.58 -9.07 -14.63
CA ILE A 40 -10.85 -9.15 -16.08
C ILE A 40 -9.57 -9.48 -16.86
N HIS A 41 -8.44 -8.84 -16.54
CA HIS A 41 -7.27 -8.86 -17.43
C HIS A 41 -6.12 -9.78 -16.98
N LYS A 42 -5.95 -10.01 -15.67
CA LYS A 42 -4.76 -10.70 -15.13
C LYS A 42 -5.08 -12.05 -14.50
N LYS A 43 -6.20 -12.15 -13.79
CA LYS A 43 -6.55 -13.32 -12.98
C LYS A 43 -6.68 -14.61 -13.81
N GLU A 44 -7.28 -14.53 -14.99
CA GLU A 44 -7.45 -15.70 -15.85
C GLU A 44 -6.10 -16.23 -16.35
N ALA A 45 -5.20 -15.36 -16.78
CA ALA A 45 -3.87 -15.74 -17.27
C ALA A 45 -3.01 -16.34 -16.14
N LEU A 46 -3.04 -15.75 -14.94
CA LEU A 46 -2.41 -16.33 -13.75
C LEU A 46 -2.97 -17.72 -13.44
N SER A 47 -4.29 -17.87 -13.47
CA SER A 47 -4.95 -19.16 -13.23
C SER A 47 -4.52 -20.22 -14.25
N LYS A 48 -4.48 -19.88 -15.55
CA LYS A 48 -3.99 -20.76 -16.63
C LYS A 48 -2.53 -21.14 -16.46
N ALA A 49 -1.72 -20.25 -15.88
CA ALA A 49 -0.31 -20.48 -15.59
C ALA A 49 -0.06 -21.24 -14.27
N GLY A 50 -1.11 -21.67 -13.55
CA GLY A 50 -0.98 -22.44 -12.32
C GLY A 50 -0.99 -21.62 -11.02
N TYR A 51 -1.37 -20.34 -11.09
CA TYR A 51 -1.42 -19.42 -9.95
C TYR A 51 -2.86 -18.97 -9.61
N PRO A 52 -3.84 -19.89 -9.43
CA PRO A 52 -5.25 -19.51 -9.24
C PRO A 52 -5.53 -18.83 -7.89
N ASN A 53 -4.64 -19.03 -6.92
CA ASN A 53 -4.76 -18.55 -5.54
C ASN A 53 -3.61 -17.62 -5.20
N ILE A 54 -3.21 -16.73 -6.12
CA ILE A 54 -2.27 -15.68 -5.75
C ILE A 54 -2.84 -14.97 -4.52
N THR A 55 -2.14 -15.03 -3.39
CA THR A 55 -2.71 -14.58 -2.12
C THR A 55 -2.73 -13.05 -2.14
N GLU A 56 -3.80 -12.51 -2.74
CA GLU A 56 -4.13 -11.08 -2.81
C GLU A 56 -4.39 -10.49 -1.42
N GLN A 57 -4.39 -11.33 -0.38
CA GLN A 57 -4.70 -10.97 0.99
C GLN A 57 -3.81 -11.74 1.99
N PHE A 58 -3.16 -10.97 2.84
CA PHE A 58 -2.45 -11.41 4.04
C PHE A 58 -3.37 -11.11 5.21
N THR A 59 -3.87 -12.16 5.84
CA THR A 59 -5.00 -12.04 6.75
C THR A 59 -4.56 -11.81 8.19
N ASN A 60 -5.32 -11.00 8.92
CA ASN A 60 -5.38 -11.02 10.39
C ASN A 60 -4.05 -10.82 11.10
N THR A 61 -3.20 -9.90 10.61
CA THR A 61 -2.01 -9.50 11.35
C THR A 61 -2.44 -8.79 12.65
N PRO A 62 -2.01 -9.24 13.84
CA PRO A 62 -2.35 -8.55 15.08
C PRO A 62 -1.84 -7.10 15.07
N VAL A 63 -2.71 -6.13 15.38
CA VAL A 63 -2.37 -4.68 15.26
C VAL A 63 -1.08 -4.35 16.02
N LYS A 64 -0.94 -4.86 17.25
CA LYS A 64 0.27 -4.64 18.07
C LYS A 64 1.54 -5.10 17.34
N ARG A 65 1.49 -6.26 16.70
CA ARG A 65 2.66 -6.83 16.00
C ARG A 65 2.97 -6.05 14.73
N PHE A 66 1.95 -5.66 13.97
CA PHE A 66 2.13 -4.82 12.79
C PHE A 66 2.80 -3.49 13.16
N LEU A 67 2.25 -2.78 14.14
CA LEU A 67 2.80 -1.48 14.59
C LEU A 67 4.24 -1.61 15.11
N GLU A 68 4.56 -2.66 15.86
CA GLU A 68 5.93 -2.92 16.35
C GLU A 68 6.93 -3.10 15.18
N VAL A 69 6.58 -3.88 14.16
CA VAL A 69 7.45 -4.10 12.99
C VAL A 69 7.63 -2.80 12.21
N ILE A 70 6.54 -2.09 11.93
CA ILE A 70 6.61 -0.81 11.20
C ILE A 70 7.40 0.24 11.98
N GLU A 71 7.28 0.31 13.30
CA GLU A 71 8.06 1.22 14.15
C GLU A 71 9.56 0.96 14.04
N ASN A 72 9.95 -0.31 14.15
CA ASN A 72 11.34 -0.73 14.09
C ASN A 72 11.97 -0.41 12.72
N LEU A 73 11.17 -0.42 11.66
CA LEU A 73 11.63 -0.15 10.29
C LEU A 73 11.62 1.34 9.92
N SER A 74 10.61 2.10 10.35
CA SER A 74 10.35 3.45 9.82
C SER A 74 10.78 4.62 10.72
N LYS A 75 11.37 4.36 11.90
CA LYS A 75 11.65 5.38 12.93
C LYS A 75 12.17 6.73 12.39
N ASP A 76 13.11 6.69 11.44
CA ASP A 76 13.69 7.89 10.85
C ASP A 76 13.60 7.96 9.31
N SER A 77 12.94 6.99 8.66
CA SER A 77 13.04 6.79 7.21
C SER A 77 11.83 6.09 6.59
N GLY A 78 11.84 5.87 5.27
CA GLY A 78 10.80 5.13 4.57
C GLY A 78 10.93 3.61 4.73
N ILE A 79 10.00 2.88 4.12
CA ILE A 79 9.97 1.42 4.04
C ILE A 79 9.85 1.01 2.56
N ASN A 80 10.69 0.06 2.14
CA ASN A 80 10.46 -0.70 0.92
C ASN A 80 9.74 -2.00 1.27
N VAL A 81 8.75 -2.37 0.45
CA VAL A 81 8.07 -3.65 0.57
C VAL A 81 8.22 -4.39 -0.75
N HIS A 82 9.02 -5.46 -0.74
CA HIS A 82 9.29 -6.27 -1.92
C HIS A 82 8.27 -7.39 -2.05
N PHE A 83 7.86 -7.68 -3.28
CA PHE A 83 7.12 -8.90 -3.60
C PHE A 83 8.08 -10.08 -3.69
N ALA A 84 7.70 -11.20 -3.08
CA ALA A 84 8.55 -12.38 -2.94
C ALA A 84 7.74 -13.68 -3.01
N ALA A 85 8.44 -14.80 -3.22
CA ALA A 85 7.88 -16.15 -3.19
C ALA A 85 8.92 -17.16 -2.66
N GLU A 86 8.48 -18.21 -1.97
CA GLU A 86 9.41 -19.25 -1.47
C GLU A 86 10.01 -20.07 -2.60
N LYS A 87 9.27 -20.24 -3.70
CA LYS A 87 9.69 -20.99 -4.90
C LYS A 87 9.19 -20.29 -6.15
N GLN A 88 9.90 -20.50 -7.26
CA GLN A 88 9.59 -19.87 -8.54
C GLN A 88 8.15 -20.08 -9.00
N ASP A 89 7.56 -21.25 -8.77
CA ASP A 89 6.20 -21.55 -9.25
C ASP A 89 5.15 -21.66 -8.12
N GLU A 90 5.44 -21.07 -6.96
CA GLU A 90 4.50 -21.03 -5.85
C GLU A 90 3.48 -19.89 -6.04
N ALA A 91 2.20 -20.18 -5.80
CA ALA A 91 1.13 -19.18 -5.90
C ALA A 91 1.07 -18.22 -4.72
N ALA A 92 1.57 -18.61 -3.55
CA ALA A 92 1.54 -17.76 -2.38
C ALA A 92 2.60 -16.65 -2.48
N LEU A 93 2.14 -15.40 -2.57
CA LEU A 93 3.00 -14.25 -2.46
C LEU A 93 3.39 -13.99 -1.01
N ARG A 94 4.55 -13.39 -0.84
CA ARG A 94 5.06 -12.87 0.43
C ARG A 94 5.47 -11.43 0.25
N LEU A 95 5.39 -10.67 1.34
CA LEU A 95 5.83 -9.28 1.37
C LEU A 95 7.03 -9.17 2.30
N LEU A 96 8.13 -8.61 1.78
CA LEU A 96 9.35 -8.39 2.56
C LEU A 96 9.48 -6.91 2.87
N PHE A 97 9.21 -6.55 4.12
CA PHE A 97 9.32 -5.20 4.64
C PHE A 97 10.77 -4.93 5.07
N VAL A 98 11.33 -3.83 4.62
CA VAL A 98 12.68 -3.40 4.97
C VAL A 98 12.77 -1.89 5.04
N ARG A 99 13.65 -1.39 5.90
CA ARG A 99 13.92 0.04 5.99
C ARG A 99 14.57 0.53 4.70
N ALA A 100 14.12 1.69 4.21
CA ALA A 100 14.70 2.36 3.05
C ALA A 100 15.49 3.60 3.48
N ASP A 101 16.70 3.81 2.93
CA ASP A 101 17.43 5.08 3.09
C ASP A 101 16.85 6.20 2.21
N GLU A 102 17.45 7.40 2.27
CA GLU A 102 17.05 8.56 1.47
C GLU A 102 17.18 8.36 -0.05
N ASN A 103 17.98 7.37 -0.47
CA ASN A 103 18.13 6.94 -1.86
C ASN A 103 17.30 5.69 -2.18
N PHE A 104 16.36 5.36 -1.30
CA PHE A 104 15.46 4.22 -1.40
C PHE A 104 16.13 2.85 -1.42
N LYS A 105 17.35 2.73 -0.89
CA LYS A 105 18.07 1.46 -0.78
C LYS A 105 17.68 0.72 0.48
N ASP A 106 17.64 -0.60 0.40
CA ASP A 106 17.32 -1.47 1.53
C ASP A 106 18.44 -1.46 2.60
N VAL A 107 18.07 -1.18 3.84
CA VAL A 107 19.00 -1.11 4.98
C VAL A 107 18.55 -2.02 6.12
N GLY A 108 19.47 -2.85 6.61
CA GLY A 108 19.23 -3.70 7.78
C GLY A 108 18.53 -5.01 7.44
N ASP A 109 17.72 -5.48 8.40
CA ASP A 109 17.02 -6.76 8.36
C ASP A 109 15.67 -6.65 7.65
N TYR A 110 15.24 -7.76 7.05
CA TYR A 110 13.93 -7.87 6.41
C TYR A 110 12.93 -8.51 7.37
N TYR A 111 11.67 -8.11 7.25
CA TYR A 111 10.54 -8.74 7.92
C TYR A 111 9.58 -9.28 6.87
N GLN A 112 9.49 -10.59 6.80
CA GLN A 112 8.56 -11.29 5.93
C GLN A 112 7.18 -11.34 6.56
N LEU A 113 6.19 -10.78 5.88
CA LEU A 113 4.78 -11.02 6.16
C LEU A 113 4.33 -12.28 5.43
N ASN A 114 3.95 -13.30 6.20
CA ASN A 114 3.43 -14.56 5.70
C ASN A 114 1.91 -14.45 5.43
N PRO A 115 1.34 -15.28 4.55
CA PRO A 115 -0.10 -15.25 4.23
C PRO A 115 -1.04 -15.36 5.44
N ASP A 116 -0.58 -16.01 6.52
CA ASP A 116 -1.29 -16.17 7.79
C ASP A 116 -1.23 -14.93 8.71
N GLY A 117 -0.62 -13.83 8.25
CA GLY A 117 -0.47 -12.59 9.01
C GLY A 117 0.71 -12.56 9.99
N SER A 118 1.52 -13.63 10.04
CA SER A 118 2.69 -13.66 10.90
C SER A 118 3.88 -12.91 10.28
N PHE A 119 4.66 -12.24 11.13
CA PHE A 119 5.93 -11.61 10.75
C PHE A 119 7.13 -12.43 11.19
N ALA A 120 7.93 -12.86 10.22
CA ALA A 120 9.21 -13.52 10.45
C ALA A 120 10.37 -12.58 10.10
N LYS A 121 11.35 -12.47 11.00
CA LYS A 121 12.57 -11.69 10.74
C LYS A 121 13.54 -12.54 9.93
N ILE A 122 14.10 -11.96 8.86
CA ILE A 122 15.13 -12.57 8.02
C ILE A 122 16.38 -11.70 8.06
N ALA A 123 17.44 -12.22 8.66
CA ALA A 123 18.73 -11.52 8.77
C ALA A 123 19.67 -11.87 7.61
N ASN A 124 19.51 -13.04 6.99
CA ASN A 124 20.36 -13.49 5.90
C ASN A 124 19.90 -12.89 4.56
N ARG A 125 20.76 -12.07 3.96
CA ARG A 125 20.48 -11.42 2.67
C ARG A 125 20.44 -12.39 1.50
N ILE A 126 21.12 -13.53 1.58
CA ILE A 126 21.10 -14.55 0.50
C ILE A 126 19.67 -15.09 0.37
N ASP A 127 19.06 -15.47 1.50
CA ASP A 127 17.70 -16.00 1.55
C ASP A 127 16.69 -14.96 1.00
N VAL A 128 16.87 -13.68 1.36
CA VAL A 128 16.03 -12.59 0.84
C VAL A 128 16.12 -12.44 -0.68
N GLU A 129 17.33 -12.47 -1.24
CA GLU A 129 17.51 -12.36 -2.68
C GLU A 129 16.97 -13.60 -3.42
N GLU A 130 17.07 -14.79 -2.83
CA GLU A 130 16.44 -15.99 -3.36
C GLU A 130 14.92 -15.84 -3.44
N LEU A 131 14.29 -15.39 -2.34
CA LEU A 131 12.84 -15.15 -2.29
C LEU A 131 12.37 -14.10 -3.32
N LYS A 132 13.13 -13.02 -3.49
CA LYS A 132 12.86 -12.00 -4.51
C LYS A 132 13.02 -12.56 -5.92
N ASN A 133 14.07 -13.36 -6.16
CA ASN A 133 14.33 -13.96 -7.47
C ASN A 133 13.26 -14.98 -7.88
N ASN A 134 12.74 -15.74 -6.92
CA ASN A 134 11.62 -16.66 -7.14
C ASN A 134 10.39 -15.92 -7.66
N TYR A 135 10.00 -14.80 -7.02
CA TYR A 135 8.92 -13.95 -7.53
C TYR A 135 9.20 -13.42 -8.94
N LYS A 136 10.41 -12.90 -9.19
CA LYS A 136 10.81 -12.33 -10.49
C LYS A 136 10.72 -13.34 -11.63
N LYS A 137 11.27 -14.55 -11.42
CA LYS A 137 11.31 -15.61 -12.44
C LYS A 137 9.97 -16.36 -12.59
N GLY A 138 9.10 -16.23 -11.60
CA GLY A 138 7.80 -16.87 -11.52
C GLY A 138 6.64 -15.95 -11.86
N ILE A 139 5.81 -15.69 -10.85
CA ILE A 139 4.60 -14.86 -10.90
C ILE A 139 4.80 -13.58 -11.70
N LYS A 140 5.87 -12.82 -11.45
CA LYS A 140 6.11 -11.54 -12.15
C LYS A 140 6.23 -11.74 -13.66
N THR A 141 6.94 -12.78 -14.10
CA THR A 141 7.10 -13.09 -15.52
C THR A 141 5.75 -13.41 -16.19
N VAL A 142 4.82 -14.03 -15.46
CA VAL A 142 3.45 -14.26 -15.96
C VAL A 142 2.69 -12.95 -16.02
N LEU A 143 2.70 -12.17 -14.93
CA LEU A 143 2.05 -10.85 -14.86
C LEU A 143 2.53 -9.93 -16.00
N ASP A 144 3.84 -9.87 -16.26
CA ASP A 144 4.44 -9.07 -17.35
C ASP A 144 3.80 -9.42 -18.72
N LYS A 145 3.49 -10.70 -18.95
CA LYS A 145 2.93 -11.20 -20.22
C LYS A 145 1.43 -10.99 -20.36
N THR A 146 0.71 -10.65 -19.28
CA THR A 146 -0.75 -10.56 -19.30
C THR A 146 -1.30 -9.31 -19.98
N THR A 147 -0.49 -8.27 -20.15
CA THR A 147 -0.99 -6.94 -20.55
C THR A 147 -0.55 -6.49 -21.95
N ASP A 148 0.08 -7.37 -22.74
CA ASP A 148 0.74 -7.03 -24.03
C ASP A 148 1.63 -5.77 -23.96
N ALA A 149 1.95 -5.32 -22.74
CA ALA A 149 2.56 -4.04 -22.50
C ALA A 149 4.07 -4.21 -22.55
N THR A 150 4.75 -3.23 -23.13
CA THR A 150 6.21 -3.19 -23.24
C THR A 150 6.94 -2.93 -21.91
N TYR A 151 6.26 -3.08 -20.76
CA TYR A 151 6.71 -2.63 -19.44
C TYR A 151 6.63 -3.73 -18.39
N GLY A 152 7.60 -3.76 -17.48
CA GLY A 152 7.64 -4.74 -16.38
C GLY A 152 6.75 -4.36 -15.19
N GLU A 153 6.18 -5.38 -14.56
CA GLU A 153 5.39 -5.34 -13.33
C GLU A 153 6.23 -4.96 -12.11
N THR A 154 5.53 -4.63 -11.03
CA THR A 154 6.13 -4.07 -9.81
C THR A 154 6.93 -5.11 -9.04
N GLU A 155 8.16 -4.76 -8.70
CA GLU A 155 9.02 -5.58 -7.83
C GLU A 155 8.94 -5.19 -6.36
N LEU A 156 8.69 -3.90 -6.09
CA LEU A 156 8.52 -3.37 -4.74
C LEU A 156 7.62 -2.14 -4.73
N VAL A 157 7.02 -1.88 -3.57
CA VAL A 157 6.32 -0.63 -3.24
C VAL A 157 7.16 0.15 -2.23
N HIS A 158 7.37 1.43 -2.49
CA HIS A 158 8.05 2.32 -1.55
C HIS A 158 7.04 3.19 -0.80
N PHE A 159 7.11 3.15 0.52
CA PHE A 159 6.41 4.07 1.41
C PHE A 159 7.42 5.07 1.97
N ASN A 160 7.27 6.34 1.62
CA ASN A 160 8.09 7.39 2.22
C ASN A 160 7.76 7.55 3.71
N LYS A 161 8.61 8.29 4.42
CA LYS A 161 8.53 8.49 5.88
C LYS A 161 7.19 9.09 6.30
N GLU A 162 6.68 10.06 5.55
CA GLU A 162 5.44 10.77 5.83
C GLU A 162 4.23 9.82 5.70
N THR A 163 4.17 9.10 4.58
CA THR A 163 3.15 8.09 4.27
C THR A 163 3.11 7.00 5.34
N ILE A 164 4.25 6.39 5.68
CA ILE A 164 4.25 5.31 6.68
C ILE A 164 3.93 5.84 8.09
N SER A 165 4.32 7.07 8.40
CA SER A 165 3.95 7.73 9.66
C SER A 165 2.46 8.03 9.74
N GLU A 166 1.82 8.44 8.65
CA GLU A 166 0.37 8.60 8.55
C GLU A 166 -0.36 7.26 8.74
N ILE A 167 0.05 6.20 8.02
CA ILE A 167 -0.52 4.85 8.16
C ILE A 167 -0.41 4.36 9.61
N ARG A 168 0.78 4.46 10.22
CA ARG A 168 1.02 4.04 11.60
C ARG A 168 0.11 4.78 12.59
N ARG A 169 0.02 6.11 12.46
CA ARG A 169 -0.79 6.95 13.37
C ARG A 169 -2.27 6.60 13.27
N GLU A 170 -2.77 6.41 12.05
CA GLU A 170 -4.18 6.09 11.83
C GLU A 170 -4.54 4.68 12.34
N ILE A 171 -3.69 3.67 12.09
CA ILE A 171 -3.90 2.33 12.66
C ILE A 171 -3.89 2.37 14.19
N ALA A 172 -2.94 3.11 14.79
CA ALA A 172 -2.87 3.26 16.24
C ALA A 172 -4.11 3.95 16.81
N TYR A 173 -4.64 4.97 16.12
CA TYR A 173 -5.87 5.65 16.50
C TYR A 173 -7.08 4.71 16.51
N GLN A 174 -7.30 3.93 15.44
CA GLN A 174 -8.41 2.96 15.39
C GLN A 174 -8.28 1.88 16.46
N ALA A 175 -7.05 1.40 16.70
CA ALA A 175 -6.78 0.42 17.75
C ALA A 175 -7.08 0.97 19.16
N ALA A 176 -6.73 2.24 19.43
CA ALA A 176 -6.99 2.90 20.71
C ALA A 176 -8.49 3.10 20.98
N ARG A 177 -9.29 3.35 19.94
CA ARG A 177 -10.76 3.36 20.02
C ARG A 177 -11.36 1.97 20.21
N GLY A 178 -10.54 0.93 20.06
CA GLY A 178 -10.98 -0.45 20.11
C GLY A 178 -12.01 -0.75 19.03
N THR A 179 -11.93 -0.15 17.84
CA THR A 179 -12.81 -0.47 16.70
C THR A 179 -12.28 -1.67 15.91
N VAL A 180 -10.98 -1.92 15.99
CA VAL A 180 -10.26 -2.91 15.19
C VAL A 180 -9.38 -3.80 16.07
N THR A 181 -9.19 -5.05 15.65
CA THR A 181 -8.39 -6.06 16.36
C THR A 181 -7.19 -6.56 15.53
N GLY A 182 -7.26 -6.40 14.21
CA GLY A 182 -6.23 -6.83 13.27
C GLY A 182 -6.10 -5.90 12.07
N ILE A 183 -5.04 -6.13 11.30
CA ILE A 183 -4.78 -5.51 10.01
C ILE A 183 -4.78 -6.59 8.95
N THR A 184 -5.47 -6.30 7.85
CA THR A 184 -5.38 -7.08 6.63
C THR A 184 -4.49 -6.31 5.66
N THR A 185 -3.50 -6.98 5.09
CA THR A 185 -2.67 -6.39 4.02
C THR A 185 -3.11 -7.02 2.71
N LYS A 186 -3.45 -6.20 1.72
CA LYS A 186 -3.92 -6.64 0.40
C LYS A 186 -2.95 -6.22 -0.68
N ILE A 187 -2.80 -7.05 -1.70
CA ILE A 187 -2.13 -6.68 -2.93
C ILE A 187 -3.21 -6.30 -3.93
N LEU A 188 -3.14 -5.09 -4.47
CA LEU A 188 -4.04 -4.64 -5.52
C LEU A 188 -3.25 -4.35 -6.77
N SER A 189 -3.76 -4.77 -7.93
CA SER A 189 -3.19 -4.32 -9.20
C SER A 189 -3.75 -2.96 -9.57
N LEU A 190 -2.87 -1.99 -9.79
CA LEU A 190 -3.15 -0.60 -10.20
C LEU A 190 -3.31 -0.41 -11.71
N GLY A 191 -3.50 -1.47 -12.49
CA GLY A 191 -3.97 -1.31 -13.86
C GLY A 191 -5.39 -0.77 -13.82
N ASP A 192 -5.60 0.44 -14.32
CA ASP A 192 -6.91 0.93 -14.76
C ASP A 192 -6.78 1.40 -16.21
N GLU A 193 -7.88 1.35 -16.96
CA GLU A 193 -7.91 1.61 -18.41
C GLU A 193 -7.28 2.97 -18.74
N GLU A 194 -7.59 4.01 -17.97
CA GLU A 194 -7.05 5.37 -18.18
C GLU A 194 -5.51 5.41 -17.98
N THR A 195 -5.01 4.73 -16.94
CA THR A 195 -3.57 4.65 -16.67
C THR A 195 -2.88 3.92 -17.81
N GLU A 196 -3.37 2.75 -18.22
CA GLU A 196 -2.80 1.96 -19.33
C GLU A 196 -2.86 2.72 -20.67
N GLU A 197 -3.94 3.46 -20.95
CA GLU A 197 -4.06 4.31 -22.15
C GLU A 197 -3.07 5.49 -22.14
N ARG A 198 -2.91 6.17 -21.00
CA ARG A 198 -1.94 7.28 -20.87
C ARG A 198 -0.51 6.78 -21.11
N ILE A 199 -0.19 5.61 -20.60
CA ILE A 199 1.12 4.96 -20.76
C ILE A 199 1.39 4.59 -22.22
N ALA A 200 0.40 4.02 -22.91
CA ALA A 200 0.50 3.70 -24.33
C ALA A 200 0.78 4.96 -25.17
N ARG A 201 0.17 6.10 -24.79
CA ARG A 201 0.36 7.39 -25.44
C ARG A 201 1.74 8.01 -25.14
N ASP A 202 2.18 8.01 -23.89
CA ASP A 202 3.30 8.85 -23.46
C ASP A 202 4.67 8.17 -23.53
N LYS A 203 4.76 6.84 -23.65
CA LYS A 203 6.01 6.05 -23.82
C LYS A 203 7.16 6.37 -22.83
N LYS A 204 6.88 7.05 -21.70
CA LYS A 204 7.91 7.78 -20.95
C LYS A 204 8.50 7.05 -19.75
N ASP A 205 7.82 6.04 -19.19
CA ASP A 205 8.30 5.37 -17.98
C ASP A 205 8.47 3.87 -18.17
N ARG A 206 9.67 3.36 -17.85
CA ARG A 206 10.06 1.95 -18.09
C ARG A 206 9.58 0.95 -17.04
N ILE A 207 9.02 1.42 -15.92
CA ILE A 207 8.57 0.58 -14.80
C ILE A 207 7.27 1.19 -14.29
N LEU A 208 6.18 0.43 -14.38
CA LEU A 208 4.91 0.84 -13.84
C LEU A 208 4.70 0.18 -12.48
N GLN A 209 4.34 0.98 -11.48
CA GLN A 209 3.84 0.48 -10.21
C GLN A 209 2.40 -0.03 -10.41
N ARG A 210 2.27 -1.17 -11.08
CA ARG A 210 1.03 -1.89 -11.32
C ARG A 210 0.59 -2.77 -10.16
N LEU A 211 1.41 -3.03 -9.15
CA LEU A 211 0.95 -3.62 -7.89
C LEU A 211 1.15 -2.61 -6.77
N THR A 212 0.14 -2.48 -5.92
CA THR A 212 0.22 -1.72 -4.67
C THR A 212 -0.16 -2.59 -3.49
N ILE A 213 0.08 -2.06 -2.30
CA ILE A 213 -0.27 -2.66 -1.05
C ILE A 213 -1.31 -1.77 -0.36
N LEU A 214 -2.47 -2.35 -0.06
CA LEU A 214 -3.53 -1.72 0.70
C LEU A 214 -3.55 -2.30 2.12
N PHE A 215 -3.73 -1.45 3.12
CA PHE A 215 -3.99 -1.87 4.48
C PHE A 215 -5.46 -1.62 4.81
N THR A 216 -6.18 -2.68 5.20
CA THR A 216 -7.54 -2.64 5.72
C THR A 216 -7.56 -3.21 7.14
N TYR A 217 -8.73 -3.20 7.77
CA TYR A 217 -8.87 -3.56 9.17
C TYR A 217 -9.59 -4.88 9.36
N VAL A 218 -9.43 -5.45 10.55
CA VAL A 218 -10.26 -6.55 11.05
C VAL A 218 -11.01 -6.04 12.27
N ASP A 219 -12.33 -6.14 12.26
CA ASP A 219 -13.19 -5.69 13.35
C ASP A 219 -13.17 -6.66 14.56
N LYS A 220 -14.02 -6.43 15.57
CA LYS A 220 -14.15 -7.34 16.73
C LYS A 220 -14.83 -8.67 16.41
N SER A 221 -15.58 -8.72 15.31
CA SER A 221 -16.27 -9.92 14.82
C SER A 221 -15.35 -10.77 13.93
N ASN A 222 -14.06 -10.41 13.86
CA ASN A 222 -13.06 -11.03 12.99
C ASN A 222 -13.43 -10.95 11.50
N GLN A 223 -14.13 -9.88 11.10
CA GLN A 223 -14.49 -9.57 9.73
C GLN A 223 -13.59 -8.46 9.20
N GLU A 224 -13.21 -8.56 7.92
CA GLU A 224 -12.50 -7.47 7.27
C GLU A 224 -13.42 -6.24 7.14
N THR A 225 -12.87 -5.06 7.39
CA THR A 225 -13.59 -3.80 7.36
C THR A 225 -12.70 -2.64 6.87
N ASP A 226 -13.31 -1.50 6.58
CA ASP A 226 -12.69 -0.32 6.00
C ASP A 226 -13.06 0.94 6.81
N PHE A 227 -12.40 2.07 6.49
CA PHE A 227 -12.66 3.36 7.15
C PHE A 227 -14.09 3.85 6.99
N GLU A 228 -14.69 3.66 5.81
CA GLU A 228 -16.07 4.08 5.53
C GLU A 228 -17.04 3.40 6.50
N THR A 229 -16.74 2.17 6.89
CA THR A 229 -17.54 1.37 7.81
C THR A 229 -17.24 1.70 9.27
N ILE A 230 -15.97 1.67 9.70
CA ILE A 230 -15.62 1.82 11.12
C ILE A 230 -15.65 3.27 11.61
N ASP A 231 -15.59 4.25 10.70
CA ASP A 231 -15.42 5.66 11.04
C ASP A 231 -16.10 6.61 10.04
N ARG A 232 -17.36 6.29 9.73
CA ARG A 232 -18.14 6.92 8.66
C ARG A 232 -18.22 8.45 8.74
N GLU A 233 -18.37 9.03 9.92
CA GLU A 233 -18.48 10.49 10.06
C GLU A 233 -17.20 11.19 9.63
N ARG A 234 -16.04 10.66 10.01
CA ARG A 234 -14.72 11.21 9.65
C ARG A 234 -14.38 10.96 8.19
N TYR A 235 -14.81 9.82 7.66
CA TYR A 235 -14.80 9.53 6.23
C TYR A 235 -15.57 10.61 5.44
N LEU A 236 -16.84 10.82 5.76
CA LEU A 236 -17.68 11.80 5.08
C LEU A 236 -17.16 13.23 5.24
N GLY A 237 -16.67 13.60 6.43
CA GLY A 237 -16.06 14.90 6.67
C GLY A 237 -14.81 15.14 5.83
N THR A 238 -13.93 14.13 5.70
CA THR A 238 -12.72 14.22 4.88
C THR A 238 -13.07 14.38 3.39
N ILE A 239 -14.01 13.59 2.88
CA ILE A 239 -14.49 13.69 1.50
C ILE A 239 -15.10 15.08 1.23
N ALA A 240 -15.91 15.60 2.16
CA ALA A 240 -16.51 16.92 2.03
C ALA A 240 -15.43 18.04 1.98
N ILE A 241 -14.40 17.97 2.82
CA ILE A 241 -13.28 18.93 2.81
C ILE A 241 -12.52 18.88 1.50
N GLN A 242 -12.21 17.68 0.98
CA GLN A 242 -11.55 17.51 -0.31
C GLN A 242 -12.39 18.11 -1.45
N ASN A 243 -13.69 17.82 -1.47
CA ASN A 243 -14.61 18.36 -2.47
C ASN A 243 -14.78 19.89 -2.36
N GLN A 244 -14.72 20.46 -1.15
CA GLN A 244 -14.75 21.92 -0.95
C GLN A 244 -13.43 22.61 -1.34
N GLY A 245 -12.28 21.95 -1.13
CA GLY A 245 -10.98 22.40 -1.62
C GLY A 245 -10.92 22.49 -3.15
N ILE A 246 -11.63 21.60 -3.85
CA ILE A 246 -11.80 21.63 -5.30
C ILE A 246 -12.62 22.87 -5.75
N VAL A 247 -13.61 23.32 -4.97
CA VAL A 247 -14.45 24.50 -5.30
C VAL A 247 -13.71 25.83 -5.11
N LYS A 248 -12.72 25.93 -4.22
CA LYS A 248 -11.91 27.16 -4.06
C LYS A 248 -10.71 27.27 -5.02
N GLY A 249 -10.36 26.20 -5.73
CA GLY A 249 -9.27 26.15 -6.72
C GLY A 249 -9.75 26.04 -8.17
N LEU A 250 -11.04 26.22 -8.44
CA LEU A 250 -11.68 25.93 -9.72
C LEU A 250 -11.48 27.04 -10.79
N VAL A 251 -10.25 27.54 -10.94
CA VAL A 251 -9.68 28.08 -12.20
C VAL A 251 -8.17 27.80 -12.26
N ALA A 252 -7.73 26.56 -11.98
CA ALA A 252 -6.41 26.10 -12.39
C ALA A 252 -6.39 24.57 -12.48
N ALA A 253 -6.53 24.08 -13.72
CA ALA A 253 -6.29 22.71 -14.17
C ALA A 253 -7.26 21.63 -13.67
N LYS A 254 -7.80 20.89 -14.64
CA LYS A 254 -8.38 19.55 -14.51
C LYS A 254 -7.71 18.78 -13.35
N SER A 255 -8.41 18.63 -12.24
CA SER A 255 -8.01 17.77 -11.15
C SER A 255 -8.15 16.32 -11.61
N GLN A 256 -7.07 15.82 -12.22
CA GLN A 256 -6.74 14.40 -12.26
C GLN A 256 -6.86 13.83 -10.86
N GLY A 257 -7.36 12.60 -10.75
CA GLY A 257 -7.63 11.93 -9.48
C GLY A 257 -6.40 11.77 -8.61
N VAL A 258 -6.17 12.73 -7.70
CA VAL A 258 -5.20 12.58 -6.62
C VAL A 258 -5.87 11.81 -5.49
N SER A 259 -6.05 10.50 -5.71
CA SER A 259 -6.06 9.55 -4.60
C SER A 259 -4.67 9.57 -3.98
N GLY A 260 -4.54 9.43 -2.66
CA GLY A 260 -3.25 9.42 -1.96
C GLY A 260 -2.29 8.32 -2.41
N LEU A 261 -2.70 7.41 -3.30
CA LEU A 261 -1.77 6.48 -3.94
C LEU A 261 -0.87 7.26 -4.92
N ASN A 262 0.36 7.49 -4.47
CA ASN A 262 1.57 7.90 -5.24
C ASN A 262 2.02 9.35 -5.04
N SER A 263 2.41 9.71 -3.81
CA SER A 263 3.55 10.62 -3.62
C SER A 263 4.91 9.90 -3.73
N GLY A 264 4.91 8.59 -3.98
CA GLY A 264 6.13 7.84 -4.31
C GLY A 264 6.62 8.24 -5.69
N ASN A 265 7.64 9.09 -5.76
CA ASN A 265 8.42 9.25 -6.98
C ASN A 265 8.98 7.88 -7.38
N PRO A 266 8.92 7.49 -8.67
CA PRO A 266 9.63 6.31 -9.15
C PRO A 266 11.09 6.40 -8.72
N ILE A 267 11.58 5.39 -8.00
CA ILE A 267 13.00 5.27 -7.71
C ILE A 267 13.67 5.03 -9.08
N PRO A 268 14.55 5.93 -9.55
CA PRO A 268 15.24 5.71 -10.81
C PRO A 268 16.06 4.41 -10.69
N PRO A 269 16.18 3.62 -11.77
CA PRO A 269 16.96 2.40 -11.71
C PRO A 269 18.40 2.70 -11.26
N PRO A 270 19.07 1.77 -10.55
CA PRO A 270 20.48 1.93 -10.25
C PRO A 270 21.25 2.21 -11.55
N PRO A 271 22.25 3.10 -11.51
CA PRO A 271 23.02 3.44 -12.70
C PRO A 271 23.59 2.16 -13.33
N PRO A 272 23.68 2.08 -14.67
CA PRO A 272 24.26 0.93 -15.35
C PRO A 272 25.60 0.60 -14.70
N ARG A 273 25.78 -0.66 -14.27
CA ARG A 273 27.12 -1.13 -13.94
C ARG A 273 27.94 -0.99 -15.21
N GLY A 274 28.91 -0.08 -15.19
CA GLY A 274 29.84 0.09 -16.31
C GLY A 274 30.42 -1.26 -16.69
N GLU A 275 30.61 -1.46 -17.99
CA GLU A 275 31.24 -2.63 -18.56
C GLU A 275 32.57 -2.88 -17.84
N ILE A 276 32.68 -4.05 -17.20
CA ILE A 276 33.95 -4.68 -16.83
C ILE A 276 34.15 -5.82 -17.81
#